data_AF-A0A3N6E464-F1
#
_entry.id   AF-A0A3N6E464-F1
#
_cell.length_a   1.000
_cell.length_b   1.000
_cell.length_c   1.000
_cell.angle_alpha   90.00
_cell.angle_beta   90.00
_cell.angle_gamma   90.00
#
_symmetry.space_group_name_H-M   'P 1'
#
loop_
_entity.id
_entity.type
_entity.pdbx_description
1 polymer ?
#
loop_
_entity_poly.entity_id
_entity_poly.type
_entity_poly.pdbx_seq_one_letter_code
_entity_poly.pdbx_strand_id
1 'polypeptide(L)' 'MSADPGDDPHVRHLLGAYVLDALDAAETRRVARHLRLCDGCAGVYVEVAEAASLLALLRAEDLRE' A
#
# COMPACT_ATOMS: atom_id res chain seq x y z
N MET A 1 0.43 -16.29 -19.68
CA MET A 1 1.15 -15.86 -18.47
C MET A 1 2.19 -14.84 -18.92
N SER A 2 1.82 -13.56 -18.99
CA SER A 2 2.73 -12.51 -19.42
C SER A 2 3.47 -11.98 -18.21
N ALA A 3 4.76 -12.27 -18.12
CA ALA A 3 5.69 -11.46 -17.34
C ALA A 3 5.95 -10.19 -18.16
N ASP A 4 5.45 -9.06 -17.67
CA ASP A 4 5.50 -7.73 -18.29
C ASP A 4 6.79 -6.99 -17.84
N PRO A 5 7.41 -6.13 -18.68
CA PRO A 5 8.79 -5.70 -18.51
C PRO A 5 8.88 -4.53 -17.51
N GLY A 6 9.33 -4.82 -16.29
CA GLY A 6 9.55 -3.81 -15.26
C GLY A 6 9.75 -4.45 -13.89
N ASP A 7 10.80 -5.26 -13.76
CA ASP A 7 11.11 -6.16 -12.64
C ASP A 7 11.56 -5.42 -11.35
N ASP A 8 10.96 -4.27 -11.07
CA ASP A 8 10.99 -3.68 -9.74
C ASP A 8 10.08 -4.57 -8.86
N PRO A 9 10.58 -5.22 -7.78
CA PRO A 9 9.76 -6.15 -7.00
C PRO A 9 8.48 -5.45 -6.55
N HIS A 10 7.32 -6.06 -6.86
CA HIS A 10 6.01 -5.50 -6.56
C HIS A 10 5.93 -5.01 -5.10
N VAL A 11 5.39 -3.81 -4.94
CA VAL A 11 5.36 -3.11 -3.64
C VAL A 11 4.24 -3.57 -2.71
N ARG A 12 3.56 -4.69 -3.00
CA ARG A 12 2.39 -5.19 -2.25
C ARG A 12 2.65 -5.27 -0.74
N HIS A 13 3.83 -5.73 -0.34
CA HIS A 13 4.23 -5.86 1.06
C HIS A 13 4.40 -4.51 1.78
N LEU A 14 4.57 -3.40 1.05
CA LEU A 14 4.73 -2.06 1.61
C LEU A 14 3.41 -1.28 1.67
N LEU A 15 2.33 -1.76 1.03
CA LEU A 15 1.10 -0.98 0.88
C LEU A 15 0.40 -0.64 2.20
N GLY A 16 0.44 -1.54 3.18
CA GLY A 16 -0.11 -1.27 4.51
C GLY A 16 0.61 -0.10 5.19
N ALA A 17 1.94 -0.14 5.21
CA ALA A 17 2.75 0.94 5.77
C ALA A 17 2.62 2.23 4.96
N TYR A 18 2.52 2.15 3.64
CA TYR A 18 2.31 3.31 2.77
C TYR A 18 0.99 4.02 3.06
N VAL A 19 -0.12 3.26 3.21
CA VAL A 19 -1.45 3.82 3.53
C VAL A 19 -1.48 4.43 4.92
N LEU A 20 -0.72 3.88 5.86
CA LEU A 20 -0.62 4.36 7.24
C LEU A 20 0.46 5.45 7.44
N ASP A 21 1.03 5.97 6.35
CA ASP A 21 2.10 6.99 6.36
C ASP A 21 3.32 6.60 7.23
N ALA A 22 3.64 5.30 7.24
CA ALA A 22 4.67 4.70 8.11
C ALA A 22 5.97 4.35 7.37
N LEU A 23 6.10 4.73 6.09
CA LEU A 23 7.29 4.50 5.28
C LEU A 23 8.24 5.70 5.29
N ASP A 24 9.51 5.46 5.04
CA ASP A 24 10.46 6.55 4.82
C ASP A 24 10.21 7.25 3.47
N ALA A 25 10.85 8.42 3.28
CA ALA A 25 10.64 9.21 2.07
C ALA A 25 11.11 8.51 0.78
N ALA A 26 12.11 7.64 0.84
CA ALA A 26 12.60 6.90 -0.33
C ALA A 26 11.63 5.77 -0.71
N GLU A 27 11.13 5.03 0.27
CA GLU A 27 10.12 3.99 0.11
C GLU A 27 8.79 4.57 -0.40
N THR A 28 8.31 5.67 0.20
CA THR A 28 7.10 6.37 -0.25
C THR A 28 7.20 6.79 -1.72
N ARG A 29 8.33 7.37 -2.15
CA ARG A 29 8.55 7.73 -3.57
C ARG A 29 8.56 6.51 -4.47
N ARG A 30 9.14 5.39 -4.01
CA ARG A 30 9.19 4.12 -4.77
C ARG A 30 7.79 3.56 -4.96
N VAL A 31 6.99 3.47 -3.90
CA VAL A 31 5.60 2.98 -3.96
C VAL A 31 4.77 3.89 -4.86
N ALA A 32 4.81 5.21 -4.66
CA ALA A 32 4.07 6.17 -5.48
C ALA A 32 4.41 6.08 -6.97
N ARG A 33 5.69 5.84 -7.31
CA ARG A 33 6.12 5.64 -8.71
C ARG A 33 5.56 4.34 -9.28
N HIS A 34 5.60 3.25 -8.52
CA HIS A 34 5.12 1.95 -8.98
C HIS A 34 3.59 1.94 -9.18
N LEU A 35 2.83 2.57 -8.29
CA LEU A 35 1.36 2.64 -8.38
C LEU A 35 0.87 3.37 -9.65
N ARG A 36 1.67 4.29 -10.21
CA ARG A 36 1.35 4.95 -11.49
C ARG A 36 1.52 4.05 -12.70
N LEU A 37 2.22 2.92 -12.57
CA LEU A 37 2.63 2.05 -13.68
C LEU A 37 2.05 0.64 -13.57
N CYS A 38 1.50 0.25 -12.42
CA CYS A 38 1.04 -1.12 -12.17
C CYS A 38 -0.39 -1.13 -11.64
N ASP A 39 -1.36 -1.38 -12.53
CA ASP A 39 -2.78 -1.50 -12.19
C ASP A 39 -3.04 -2.60 -11.14
N GLY A 40 -2.27 -3.70 -11.20
CA GLY A 40 -2.39 -4.80 -10.23
C GLY A 40 -1.95 -4.42 -8.81
N CYS A 41 -1.06 -3.45 -8.64
CA CYS A 41 -0.72 -2.90 -7.32
C CYS A 41 -1.64 -1.73 -6.94
N ALA A 42 -2.10 -0.95 -7.93
CA ALA A 42 -3.09 0.11 -7.71
C ALA A 42 -4.41 -0.45 -7.18
N GLY A 43 -4.89 -1.59 -7.70
CA GLY A 43 -6.08 -2.27 -7.19
C GLY A 43 -5.93 -2.70 -5.74
N VAL A 44 -4.83 -3.38 -5.39
CA VAL A 44 -4.55 -3.78 -3.99
C VAL A 44 -4.41 -2.56 -3.09
N TYR A 45 -3.80 -1.47 -3.56
CA TYR A 45 -3.72 -0.23 -2.80
C TYR A 45 -5.12 0.31 -2.43
N VAL A 46 -6.08 0.27 -3.35
CA VAL A 46 -7.46 0.70 -3.07
C VAL A 46 -8.10 -0.17 -1.98
N GLU A 47 -7.97 -1.49 -2.07
CA GLU A 47 -8.50 -2.42 -1.06
C GLU A 47 -7.90 -2.15 0.34
N VAL A 48 -6.59 -1.94 0.41
CA VAL A 48 -5.89 -1.64 1.67
C VAL A 48 -6.29 -0.28 2.21
N ALA A 49 -6.43 0.74 1.36
CA ALA A 49 -6.86 2.08 1.75
C ALA A 49 -8.30 2.09 2.28
N GLU A 50 -9.19 1.30 1.69
CA GLU A 50 -10.56 1.11 2.18
C GLU A 50 -10.55 0.46 3.56
N ALA A 51 -9.79 -0.63 3.75
CA ALA A 51 -9.66 -1.28 5.06
C ALA A 51 -9.07 -0.33 6.13
N ALA A 52 -8.05 0.45 5.78
CA ALA A 52 -7.46 1.44 6.69
C ALA A 52 -8.45 2.56 7.06
N SER A 53 -9.37 2.92 6.16
CA SER A 53 -10.40 3.92 6.44
C SER A 53 -11.35 3.47 7.57
N LEU A 54 -11.56 2.15 7.72
CA LEU A 54 -12.35 1.61 8.83
C LEU A 54 -11.68 1.79 10.19
N LEU A 55 -10.35 1.96 10.25
CA LEU A 55 -9.63 2.22 11.51
C LEU A 55 -10.07 3.53 12.16
N ALA A 56 -10.58 4.50 11.39
CA ALA A 56 -11.12 5.75 11.92
C ALA A 56 -12.38 5.56 12.79
N LEU A 57 -13.03 4.40 12.69
CA LEU A 57 -14.20 4.04 13.51
C LEU A 57 -13.80 3.48 14.89
N LEU A 58 -12.51 3.17 15.07
CA LEU A 58 -11.97 2.53 16.25
C LEU A 58 -11.14 3.54 17.05
N ARG A 59 -11.13 3.40 18.37
CA ARG A 59 -10.15 4.08 19.22
C ARG A 59 -8.93 3.18 19.40
N ALA A 60 -7.82 3.77 19.81
CA ALA A 60 -6.58 3.03 20.06
C ALA A 60 -6.75 1.93 21.13
N GLU A 61 -7.67 2.12 22.08
CA GLU A 61 -7.99 1.11 23.10
C GLU A 61 -8.73 -0.10 22.53
N ASP A 62 -9.49 0.09 21.44
CA ASP A 62 -10.27 -0.98 20.80
C ASP A 62 -9.37 -1.92 19.96
N LEU A 63 -8.11 -1.53 19.72
CA LEU A 63 -7.10 -2.29 18.96
C LEU A 63 -6.09 -3.05 19.84
N ARG A 64 -6.26 -3.02 21.16
CA ARG A 64 -5.40 -3.77 22.09
C ARG A 64 -5.84 -5.23 22.14
N GLU A 65 -4.88 -6.15 22.04
CA GLU A 65 -5.08 -7.61 22.26
C GLU A 65 -5.32 -7.93 23.74
#